data_AF-V9IH64-F1
#
_entry.id   AF-V9IH64-F1
#
_cell.length_a   1.000
_cell.length_b   1.000
_cell.length_c   1.000
_cell.angle_alpha   90.00
_cell.angle_beta   90.00
_cell.angle_gamma   90.00
#
_symmetry.space_group_name_H-M   'P 1'
#
loop_
_entity.id
_entity.type
_entity.pdbx_description
1 polymer ?
#
loop_
_entity_poly.entity_id
_entity_poly.type
_entity_poly.pdbx_seq_one_letter_code
_entity_poly.pdbx_strand_id
1 'polypeptide(L)'
;MNPWQVANNYTNPMQLENLVPAFTELLLELSSLEGYLRFQMETIFFPSMIDEWIGTNIQPMKGKLMELKQTTENQIKLNSRV
;
A
#
# COMPACT_ATOMS: atom_id res chain seq x y z
N MET A 1 0.96 7.02 23.57
CA MET A 1 1.73 5.76 23.53
C MET A 1 3.02 6.00 24.30
N ASN A 2 3.43 5.10 25.19
CA ASN A 2 4.68 5.32 25.94
C ASN A 2 5.92 4.96 25.07
N PRO A 3 7.12 5.51 25.36
CA PRO A 3 8.31 5.27 24.52
C PRO A 3 8.68 3.80 24.36
N TRP A 4 8.44 2.98 25.39
CA TRP A 4 8.70 1.54 25.34
C TRP A 4 7.77 0.83 24.35
N GLN A 5 6.48 1.18 24.32
CA GLN A 5 5.51 0.63 23.36
C GLN A 5 5.88 0.98 21.92
N VAL A 6 6.32 2.21 21.69
CA VAL A 6 6.80 2.66 20.37
C VAL A 6 8.05 1.89 19.95
N ALA A 7 9.03 1.76 20.85
CA ALA A 7 10.29 1.05 20.58
C ALA A 7 10.11 -0.46 20.32
N ASN A 8 9.00 -1.05 20.79
CA ASN A 8 8.73 -2.48 20.68
C ASN A 8 7.55 -2.81 19.75
N ASN A 9 7.07 -1.87 18.94
CA ASN A 9 5.95 -2.05 18.01
C ASN A 9 4.64 -2.54 18.66
N TYR A 10 4.41 -2.19 19.93
CA TYR A 10 3.15 -2.47 20.65
C TYR A 10 2.09 -1.40 20.38
N THR A 11 1.83 -1.13 19.10
CA THR A 11 0.70 -0.29 18.71
C THR A 11 -0.60 -1.03 19.02
N ASN A 12 -1.63 -0.31 19.49
CA ASN A 12 -2.92 -0.91 19.82
C ASN A 12 -3.51 -1.62 18.58
N PRO A 13 -3.81 -2.92 18.63
CA PRO A 13 -4.32 -3.69 17.50
C PRO A 13 -5.61 -3.13 16.92
N MET A 14 -6.51 -2.64 17.77
CA MET A 14 -7.80 -2.06 17.36
C MET A 14 -7.60 -0.74 16.58
N GLN A 15 -6.49 -0.02 16.82
CA GLN A 15 -6.13 1.16 16.03
C GLN A 15 -5.57 0.77 14.66
N LEU A 16 -4.83 -0.34 14.59
CA LEU A 16 -4.29 -0.87 13.34
C LEU A 16 -5.38 -1.48 12.45
N GLU A 17 -6.39 -2.11 13.04
CA GLU A 17 -7.54 -2.68 12.30
C GLU A 17 -8.25 -1.64 11.45
N ASN A 18 -8.40 -0.40 11.95
CA ASN A 18 -9.02 0.69 11.21
C ASN A 18 -8.19 1.17 10.01
N LEU A 19 -6.89 0.86 9.95
CA LEU A 19 -6.02 1.24 8.85
C LEU A 19 -6.06 0.25 7.68
N VAL A 20 -6.42 -1.02 7.93
CA VAL A 20 -6.46 -2.07 6.90
C VAL A 20 -7.48 -1.75 5.78
N PRO A 21 -8.71 -1.29 6.08
CA PRO A 21 -9.65 -0.81 5.07
C PRO A 21 -9.09 0.37 4.28
N ALA A 22 -8.51 1.37 4.96
CA ALA A 22 -7.93 2.54 4.29
C ALA A 22 -6.81 2.17 3.31
N PHE A 23 -5.92 1.25 3.67
CA PHE A 23 -4.88 0.76 2.74
C PHE A 23 -5.47 -0.01 1.56
N THR A 24 -6.58 -0.72 1.77
CA THR A 24 -7.29 -1.44 0.70
C THR A 24 -7.93 -0.47 -0.28
N GLU A 25 -8.58 0.59 0.22
CA GLU A 25 -9.15 1.67 -0.61
C GLU A 25 -8.05 2.40 -1.39
N LEU A 26 -6.94 2.77 -0.74
CA LEU A 26 -5.81 3.41 -1.41
C LEU A 26 -5.19 2.52 -2.51
N LEU A 27 -5.14 1.20 -2.34
CA LEU A 27 -4.68 0.28 -3.40
C LEU A 27 -5.63 0.26 -4.60
N LEU A 28 -6.94 0.36 -4.35
CA LEU A 28 -7.96 0.45 -5.40
C LEU A 28 -7.85 1.77 -6.16
N GLU A 29 -7.70 2.89 -5.45
CA GLU A 29 -7.50 4.21 -6.04
C GLU A 29 -6.21 4.27 -6.86
N LEU A 30 -5.10 3.74 -6.34
CA LEU A 30 -3.83 3.68 -7.05
C LEU A 30 -3.89 2.78 -8.30
N SER A 31 -4.74 1.75 -8.28
CA SER A 31 -5.00 0.93 -9.46
C SER A 31 -5.85 1.65 -10.50
N SER A 32 -6.83 2.43 -10.06
CA SER A 32 -7.62 3.31 -10.94
C SER A 32 -6.73 4.38 -11.58
N LEU A 33 -5.82 4.98 -10.81
CA LEU A 33 -4.83 5.94 -11.30
C LEU A 33 -3.92 5.30 -12.37
N GLU A 34 -3.41 4.09 -12.12
CA GLU A 34 -2.60 3.37 -13.13
C GLU A 34 -3.38 3.19 -14.44
N GLY A 35 -4.63 2.74 -14.37
CA GLY A 35 -5.47 2.54 -15.54
C GLY A 35 -5.73 3.84 -16.32
N TYR A 36 -6.02 4.92 -15.60
CA TYR A 36 -6.19 6.25 -16.20
C TYR A 36 -4.91 6.72 -16.91
N LEU A 37 -3.75 6.62 -16.25
CA LEU A 37 -2.47 7.05 -16.83
C LEU A 37 -2.11 6.22 -18.06
N ARG A 38 -2.28 4.90 -18.01
CA ARG A 38 -2.05 4.02 -19.16
C ARG A 38 -2.89 4.45 -20.36
N PHE A 39 -4.19 4.65 -20.17
CA PHE A 39 -5.08 5.12 -21.23
C PHE A 39 -4.65 6.46 -21.84
N GLN A 40 -4.26 7.44 -21.01
CA GLN A 40 -3.76 8.72 -21.52
C GLN A 40 -2.44 8.56 -22.29
N MET A 41 -1.53 7.72 -21.77
CA MET A 41 -0.21 7.52 -22.34
C MET A 41 -0.21 6.78 -23.67
N GLU A 42 -1.22 5.95 -23.96
CA GLU A 42 -1.36 5.25 -25.25
C GLU A 42 -1.39 6.21 -26.46
N THR A 43 -1.76 7.47 -26.25
CA THR A 43 -1.77 8.50 -27.29
C THR A 43 -0.41 9.20 -27.49
N ILE A 44 0.54 8.98 -26.58
CA ILE A 44 1.81 9.72 -26.47
C ILE A 44 3.02 8.80 -26.65
N PHE A 45 2.96 7.59 -26.09
CA PHE A 45 4.10 6.68 -25.97
C PHE A 45 3.82 5.32 -26.60
N PHE A 46 4.90 4.66 -27.04
CA PHE A 46 4.84 3.25 -27.43
C PHE A 46 4.58 2.37 -26.20
N PRO A 47 3.89 1.21 -26.36
CA PRO A 47 3.54 0.34 -25.24
C PRO A 47 4.71 0.00 -24.30
N SER A 48 5.90 -0.27 -24.85
CA SER A 48 7.10 -0.59 -24.04
C SER A 48 7.52 0.56 -23.12
N MET A 49 7.39 1.81 -23.55
CA MET A 49 7.70 2.99 -22.72
C MET A 49 6.64 3.20 -21.64
N ILE A 50 5.37 2.90 -21.93
CA ILE A 50 4.30 2.93 -20.93
C ILE A 50 4.59 1.91 -19.84
N ASP A 51 4.91 0.67 -20.22
CA ASP A 51 5.24 -0.39 -19.27
C ASP A 51 6.47 -0.07 -18.44
N GLU A 52 7.53 0.48 -19.06
CA GLU A 52 8.73 0.93 -18.35
C GLU A 52 8.38 2.03 -17.34
N TRP A 53 7.65 3.06 -17.76
CA TRP A 53 7.33 4.20 -16.90
C TRP A 53 6.41 3.81 -15.76
N ILE A 54 5.36 3.05 -16.03
CA ILE A 54 4.42 2.54 -15.01
C ILE A 54 5.14 1.58 -14.06
N GLY A 55 5.95 0.66 -14.60
CA GLY A 55 6.77 -0.27 -13.84
C GLY A 55 7.78 0.41 -12.93
N THR A 56 8.34 1.54 -13.36
CA THR A 56 9.34 2.30 -12.60
C THR A 56 8.70 3.20 -11.55
N ASN A 57 7.55 3.82 -11.83
CA ASN A 57 7.02 4.89 -11.00
C ASN A 57 5.78 4.50 -10.18
N ILE A 58 4.88 3.68 -10.74
CA ILE A 58 3.60 3.35 -10.09
C ILE A 58 3.66 2.01 -9.37
N GLN A 59 4.27 0.98 -9.97
CA GLN A 59 4.36 -0.34 -9.34
C GLN A 59 5.09 -0.33 -7.99
N PRO A 60 6.19 0.42 -7.78
CA PRO A 60 6.83 0.48 -6.47
C PRO A 60 5.95 1.10 -5.39
N MET A 61 5.08 2.05 -5.74
CA MET A 61 4.12 2.64 -4.81
C MET A 61 3.09 1.61 -4.36
N LYS A 62 2.55 0.82 -5.32
CA LYS A 62 1.67 -0.31 -5.01
C LYS A 62 2.36 -1.34 -4.11
N GLY A 63 3.60 -1.67 -4.43
CA GLY A 63 4.45 -2.58 -3.63
C GLY A 63 4.55 -2.14 -2.18
N LYS A 64 4.96 -0.89 -1.94
CA LYS A 64 5.09 -0.33 -0.58
C LYS A 64 3.76 -0.31 0.18
N LEU A 65 2.66 0.01 -0.50
CA LEU A 65 1.34 0.05 0.14
C LEU A 65 0.82 -1.36 0.49
N MET A 66 1.06 -2.35 -0.37
CA MET A 66 0.79 -3.76 -0.07
C MET A 66 1.62 -4.26 1.11
N GLU A 67 2.90 -3.91 1.16
CA GLU A 67 3.78 -4.24 2.29
C GLU A 67 3.31 -3.61 3.60
N LEU A 68 2.89 -2.34 3.56
CA LEU A 68 2.35 -1.63 4.71
C LEU A 68 1.08 -2.29 5.24
N LYS A 69 0.16 -2.65 4.34
CA LYS A 69 -1.05 -3.39 4.68
C LYS A 69 -0.70 -4.74 5.32
N GLN A 70 0.19 -5.51 4.69
CA GLN A 70 0.58 -6.83 5.18
C GLN A 70 1.26 -6.76 6.56
N THR A 71 2.13 -5.77 6.76
CA THR A 71 2.79 -5.53 8.04
C THR A 71 1.78 -5.22 9.13
N THR A 72 0.78 -4.38 8.82
CA THR A 72 -0.32 -4.03 9.73
C THR A 72 -1.15 -5.26 10.10
N GLU A 73 -1.55 -6.06 9.12
CA GLU A 73 -2.28 -7.32 9.35
C GLU A 73 -1.48 -8.31 10.21
N ASN A 74 -0.16 -8.40 9.99
CA ASN A 74 0.71 -9.27 10.76
C ASN A 74 0.82 -8.80 12.23
N GLN A 75 0.91 -7.50 12.46
CA GLN A 75 0.90 -6.93 13.81
C GLN A 75 -0.42 -7.20 14.55
N ILE A 76 -1.56 -7.10 13.86
CA ILE A 76 -2.86 -7.45 14.45
C ILE A 76 -2.88 -8.93 14.86
N LYS A 77 -2.43 -9.84 13.98
CA LYS A 77 -2.37 -11.30 14.25
C LYS A 77 -1.44 -11.67 15.41
N LEU A 78 -0.32 -10.97 15.57
CA LEU A 78 0.62 -11.23 16.66
C LEU A 78 0.00 -10.83 18.01
N ASN A 79 -0.71 -9.71 18.05
CA ASN A 79 -1.32 -9.21 19.28
C ASN A 79 -2.61 -9.96 19.68
N SER A 80 -3.29 -10.64 18.74
CA SER A 80 -4.49 -11.44 19.04
C SER A 80 -4.19 -12.87 19.53
N ARG A 81 -2.91 -13.29 19.53
CA ARG A 81 -2.46 -14.60 20.02
C ARG A 81 -2.06 -14.61 21.51
N VAL A 82 -2.28 -13.51 22.22
CA VAL A 82 -2.01 -13.34 23.66
C VAL A 82 -3.29 -13.46 24.47
#